data_AF-F6VYW0-F1
#
_entry.id   AF-F6VYW0-F1
#
_cell.length_a   1.000
_cell.length_b   1.000
_cell.length_c   1.000
_cell.angle_alpha   90.00
_cell.angle_beta   90.00
_cell.angle_gamma   90.00
#
_symmetry.space_group_name_H-M   'P 1'
#
loop_
_entity.id
_entity.type
_entity.pdbx_description
1 polymer ?
#
loop_
_entity_poly.entity_id
_entity_poly.type
_entity_poly.pdbx_seq_one_letter_code
_entity_poly.pdbx_strand_id
1 'polypeptide(L)'
;MERDRNILKVIQDLKKVVSAILWGYGEQEQPVTDASAELHGLCGYVELLLQFDQKNQKRFLGPRKDYWDFLSMALQRNGGNMEGIRFVYAQDKLKTTVGRGRAFIRFCLAHRQLADTLQLCLLDPELIRKWYGSQSPFLCPELSIDILESLYVLNGVAFDLELQRSDLDGGWPIHFLAM
;
A
#
# COMPACT_ATOMS: atom_id res chain seq x y z
N MET A 1 11.11 1.96 -20.96
CA MET A 1 12.22 2.93 -20.91
C MET A 1 11.92 4.11 -19.97
N GLU A 2 10.95 5.00 -20.25
CA GLU A 2 10.65 6.14 -19.34
C GLU A 2 9.74 5.77 -18.15
N ARG A 3 8.71 4.94 -18.39
CA ARG A 3 7.86 4.42 -17.31
C ARG A 3 8.64 3.51 -16.35
N ASP A 4 9.56 2.71 -16.86
CA ASP A 4 10.42 1.83 -16.05
C ASP A 4 11.42 2.65 -15.21
N ARG A 5 11.95 3.75 -15.76
CA ARG A 5 12.74 4.71 -14.97
C ARG A 5 11.93 5.34 -13.86
N ASN A 6 10.65 5.60 -14.10
CA ASN A 6 9.74 6.15 -13.09
C ASN A 6 9.46 5.15 -11.95
N ILE A 7 9.22 3.86 -12.24
CA ILE A 7 8.94 2.89 -11.17
C ILE A 7 10.16 2.61 -10.29
N LEU A 8 11.36 2.53 -10.89
CA LEU A 8 12.59 2.39 -10.11
C LEU A 8 12.82 3.59 -9.19
N LYS A 9 12.49 4.80 -9.66
CA LYS A 9 12.53 6.02 -8.85
C LYS A 9 11.54 5.97 -7.69
N VAL A 10 10.31 5.48 -7.91
CA VAL A 10 9.32 5.25 -6.85
C VAL A 10 9.84 4.26 -5.80
N ILE A 11 10.45 3.14 -6.21
CA ILE A 11 11.03 2.16 -5.28
C ILE A 11 12.19 2.78 -4.47
N GLN A 12 13.04 3.58 -5.11
CA GLN A 12 14.11 4.30 -4.41
C GLN A 12 13.58 5.30 -3.40
N ASP A 13 12.52 6.03 -3.73
CA ASP A 13 11.95 7.02 -2.83
C ASP A 13 11.12 6.37 -1.69
N LEU A 14 10.50 5.21 -1.95
CA LEU A 14 9.96 4.33 -0.91
C LEU A 14 11.06 3.96 0.10
N LYS A 15 12.22 3.49 -0.37
CA LYS A 15 13.34 3.13 0.52
C LYS A 15 13.81 4.30 1.36
N LYS A 16 13.94 5.48 0.76
CA LYS A 16 14.34 6.69 1.50
C LYS A 16 13.36 7.05 2.61
N VAL A 17 12.05 7.01 2.32
CA VAL A 17 11.05 7.33 3.35
C VAL A 17 11.01 6.27 4.45
N VAL A 18 11.20 4.99 4.10
CA VAL A 18 11.37 3.91 5.09
C VAL A 18 12.57 4.17 5.99
N SER A 19 13.74 4.50 5.43
CA SER A 19 14.93 4.83 6.22
C SER A 19 14.71 6.04 7.13
N ALA A 20 14.01 7.07 6.65
CA ALA A 20 13.65 8.23 7.46
C ALA A 20 12.74 7.84 8.64
N ILE A 21 11.76 6.95 8.41
CA ILE A 21 10.89 6.42 9.47
C ILE A 21 11.70 5.65 10.52
N LEU A 22 12.58 4.74 10.08
CA LEU A 22 13.40 3.95 11.00
C LEU A 22 14.27 4.84 11.89
N TRP A 23 14.95 5.83 11.29
CA TRP A 23 15.82 6.75 12.02
C TRP A 23 15.05 7.71 12.95
N GLY A 24 13.94 8.25 12.47
CA GLY A 24 13.17 9.26 13.19
C GLY A 24 12.28 8.70 14.30
N TYR A 25 11.80 7.47 14.15
CA TYR A 25 10.74 6.91 15.00
C TYR A 25 11.15 5.57 15.60
N GLY A 26 11.68 4.65 14.78
CA GLY A 26 12.11 3.33 15.22
C GLY A 26 13.20 3.39 16.30
N GLU A 27 14.31 4.05 16.00
CA GLU A 27 15.46 4.19 16.92
C GLU A 27 15.14 5.07 18.15
N GLN A 28 14.13 5.94 18.05
CA GLN A 28 13.72 6.83 19.13
C GLN A 28 12.60 6.24 19.99
N GLU A 29 12.14 5.02 19.66
CA GLU A 29 10.98 4.35 20.27
C GLU A 29 9.71 5.23 20.29
N GLN A 30 9.56 6.12 19.32
CA GLN A 30 8.39 6.98 19.16
C GLN A 30 7.46 6.40 18.09
N PRO A 31 6.12 6.42 18.29
CA PRO A 31 5.20 5.99 17.26
C PRO A 31 5.14 7.01 16.12
N VAL A 32 5.05 6.52 14.89
CA VAL A 32 4.66 7.32 13.72
C VAL A 32 3.18 7.68 13.86
N THR A 33 2.83 8.95 13.70
CA THR A 33 1.46 9.45 13.82
C THR A 33 0.97 10.10 12.52
N ASP A 34 -0.32 10.45 12.45
CA ASP A 34 -0.94 11.17 11.33
C ASP A 34 -0.30 12.54 11.00
N ALA A 35 0.50 13.11 11.91
CA ALA A 35 1.22 14.35 11.64
C ALA A 35 2.51 14.14 10.83
N SER A 36 2.99 12.90 10.69
CA SER A 36 4.25 12.59 10.01
C SER A 36 4.15 12.79 8.50
N ALA A 37 5.05 13.61 7.95
CA ALA A 37 5.22 13.73 6.51
C ALA A 37 5.73 12.43 5.88
N GLU A 38 6.56 11.68 6.62
CA GLU A 38 7.10 10.39 6.19
C GLU A 38 5.99 9.33 6.05
N LEU A 39 5.01 9.31 6.97
CA LEU A 39 3.83 8.46 6.85
C LEU A 39 3.08 8.72 5.54
N HIS A 40 2.83 9.99 5.22
CA HIS A 40 2.13 10.38 4.00
C HIS A 40 2.92 9.96 2.74
N GLY A 41 4.24 10.17 2.76
CA GLY A 41 5.13 9.71 1.70
C GLY A 41 5.09 8.19 1.53
N LEU A 42 5.24 7.44 2.62
CA LEU A 42 5.17 5.98 2.63
C LEU A 42 3.85 5.47 2.02
N CYS A 43 2.72 5.99 2.52
CA CYS A 43 1.39 5.61 2.03
C CYS A 43 1.22 5.95 0.54
N GLY A 44 1.72 7.11 0.11
CA GLY A 44 1.71 7.53 -1.28
C GLY A 44 2.52 6.62 -2.20
N TYR A 45 3.76 6.27 -1.84
CA TYR A 45 4.60 5.39 -2.64
C TYR A 45 4.06 3.96 -2.70
N VAL A 46 3.51 3.43 -1.60
CA VAL A 46 2.86 2.11 -1.59
C VAL A 46 1.63 2.12 -2.51
N GLU A 47 0.78 3.15 -2.45
CA GLU A 47 -0.36 3.31 -3.36
C GLU A 47 0.09 3.39 -4.83
N LEU A 48 1.13 4.17 -5.14
CA LEU A 48 1.68 4.28 -6.50
C LEU A 48 2.16 2.92 -7.03
N LEU A 49 2.87 2.13 -6.21
CA LEU A 49 3.32 0.78 -6.58
C LEU A 49 2.13 -0.15 -6.86
N LEU A 50 1.10 -0.09 -6.00
CA LEU A 50 -0.14 -0.86 -6.13
C LEU A 50 -0.99 -0.47 -7.34
N GLN A 51 -0.86 0.76 -7.84
CA GLN A 51 -1.55 1.23 -9.04
C GLN A 51 -0.73 1.05 -10.31
N PHE A 52 0.59 0.87 -10.20
CA PHE A 52 1.49 0.83 -11.33
C PHE A 52 1.19 -0.35 -12.26
N ASP A 53 0.96 -0.03 -13.54
CA ASP A 53 0.59 -0.98 -14.60
C ASP A 53 -0.62 -1.85 -14.26
N GLN A 54 -1.53 -1.36 -13.42
CA GLN A 54 -2.78 -2.06 -13.14
C GLN A 54 -3.67 -2.08 -14.38
N LYS A 55 -4.14 -3.28 -14.76
CA LYS A 55 -5.03 -3.47 -15.89
C LYS A 55 -6.39 -2.85 -15.60
N ASN A 56 -6.96 -2.19 -16.60
CA ASN A 56 -8.33 -1.70 -16.54
C ASN A 56 -9.32 -2.87 -16.41
N GLN A 57 -9.72 -3.19 -15.17
CA GLN A 57 -10.78 -4.15 -14.90
C GLN A 57 -12.15 -3.47 -15.15
N LYS A 58 -12.48 -3.20 -16.42
CA LYS A 58 -13.79 -2.64 -16.77
C LYS A 58 -14.90 -3.64 -16.41
N ARG A 59 -15.91 -3.20 -15.65
CA ARG A 59 -17.21 -3.87 -15.60
C ARG A 59 -18.14 -3.24 -16.64
N PHE A 60 -19.11 -4.02 -17.12
CA PHE A 60 -20.24 -3.48 -17.88
C PHE A 60 -21.14 -2.57 -17.00
N LEU A 61 -21.20 -2.80 -15.68
CA LEU A 61 -21.90 -1.98 -14.68
C LEU A 61 -21.13 -1.99 -13.33
N GLY A 62 -21.02 -0.83 -12.68
CA GLY A 62 -20.40 -0.65 -11.35
C GLY A 62 -19.10 0.17 -11.35
N PRO A 63 -18.59 0.56 -10.17
CA PRO A 63 -17.38 1.37 -10.04
C PRO A 63 -16.15 0.62 -10.57
N ARG A 64 -15.15 1.38 -11.04
CA ARG A 64 -13.87 0.85 -11.50
C ARG A 64 -13.18 0.15 -10.33
N LYS A 65 -12.79 -1.10 -10.54
CA LYS A 65 -11.97 -1.83 -9.57
C LYS A 65 -10.57 -1.22 -9.53
N ASP A 66 -9.99 -1.22 -8.35
CA ASP A 66 -8.65 -0.69 -8.09
C ASP A 66 -7.82 -1.69 -7.26
N TYR A 67 -6.66 -1.28 -6.74
CA TYR A 67 -5.77 -2.14 -5.97
C TYR A 67 -6.42 -2.74 -4.72
N TRP A 68 -7.39 -2.05 -4.11
CA TRP A 68 -8.15 -2.60 -2.99
C TRP A 68 -8.88 -3.89 -3.37
N ASP A 69 -9.51 -3.93 -4.55
CA ASP A 69 -10.24 -5.10 -5.02
C ASP A 69 -9.27 -6.28 -5.30
N PHE A 70 -8.04 -6.00 -5.74
CA PHE A 70 -6.98 -6.99 -5.86
C PHE A 70 -6.58 -7.54 -4.48
N LEU A 71 -6.20 -6.66 -3.55
CA LEU A 71 -5.75 -7.04 -2.21
C LEU A 71 -6.82 -7.86 -1.47
N SER A 72 -8.06 -7.39 -1.47
CA SER A 72 -9.18 -8.08 -0.84
C SER A 72 -9.41 -9.47 -1.44
N MET A 73 -9.31 -9.62 -2.77
CA MET A 73 -9.47 -10.90 -3.45
C MET A 73 -8.31 -11.86 -3.16
N ALA A 74 -7.07 -11.35 -3.20
CA ALA A 74 -5.87 -12.15 -2.98
C ALA A 74 -5.84 -12.69 -1.55
N LEU A 75 -6.13 -11.85 -0.56
CA LEU A 75 -6.20 -12.28 0.85
C LEU A 75 -7.28 -13.32 1.10
N GLN A 76 -8.48 -13.16 0.51
CA GLN A 76 -9.54 -14.18 0.62
C GLN A 76 -9.12 -15.52 0.02
N ARG A 77 -8.35 -15.51 -1.08
CA ARG A 77 -7.86 -16.73 -1.72
C ARG A 77 -6.72 -17.40 -0.96
N ASN A 78 -5.83 -16.59 -0.39
CA ASN A 78 -4.56 -17.04 0.18
C ASN A 78 -4.62 -17.19 1.71
N GLY A 79 -5.81 -17.21 2.30
CA GLY A 79 -5.99 -17.42 3.74
C GLY A 79 -5.49 -16.25 4.61
N GLY A 80 -5.50 -15.03 4.08
CA GLY A 80 -5.03 -13.83 4.78
C GLY A 80 -5.92 -13.41 5.95
N ASN A 81 -5.41 -12.51 6.79
CA ASN A 81 -6.16 -11.98 7.93
C ASN A 81 -7.42 -11.23 7.46
N MET A 82 -8.59 -11.78 7.78
CA MET A 82 -9.89 -11.23 7.41
C MET A 82 -10.29 -10.00 8.24
N GLU A 83 -9.58 -9.69 9.31
CA GLU A 83 -9.84 -8.53 10.16
C GLU A 83 -9.70 -7.22 9.42
N GLY A 84 -8.59 -7.01 8.69
CA GLY A 84 -8.41 -5.80 7.90
C GLY A 84 -9.45 -5.66 6.78
N ILE A 85 -9.89 -6.77 6.19
CA ILE A 85 -11.00 -6.75 5.22
C ILE A 85 -12.31 -6.32 5.88
N ARG A 86 -12.66 -6.90 7.03
CA ARG A 86 -13.86 -6.53 7.79
C ARG A 86 -13.80 -5.06 8.22
N PHE A 87 -12.64 -4.61 8.68
CA PHE A 87 -12.41 -3.21 9.06
C PHE A 87 -12.73 -2.26 7.92
N VAL A 88 -12.23 -2.53 6.70
CA VAL A 88 -12.49 -1.69 5.53
C VAL A 88 -13.96 -1.71 5.13
N TYR A 89 -14.63 -2.86 5.18
CA TYR A 89 -16.06 -2.95 4.89
C TYR A 89 -16.93 -2.20 5.91
N ALA A 90 -16.45 -2.03 7.14
CA ALA A 90 -17.13 -1.23 8.16
C ALA A 90 -16.99 0.29 7.96
N GLN A 91 -16.13 0.76 7.04
CA GLN A 91 -15.95 2.19 6.73
C GLN A 91 -17.05 2.71 5.80
N ASP A 92 -18.24 2.95 6.35
CA ASP A 92 -19.44 3.41 5.62
C ASP A 92 -19.30 4.81 4.99
N LYS A 93 -18.42 5.64 5.56
CA LYS A 93 -18.10 6.99 5.05
C LYS A 93 -17.29 6.96 3.75
N LEU A 94 -16.48 5.91 3.52
CA LEU A 94 -15.64 5.80 2.32
C LEU A 94 -16.43 5.33 1.11
N LYS A 95 -16.41 6.14 0.05
CA LYS A 95 -17.21 5.93 -1.16
C LYS A 95 -16.42 5.31 -2.31
N THR A 96 -15.10 5.50 -2.35
CA THR A 96 -14.26 5.00 -3.44
C THR A 96 -13.52 3.71 -3.07
N THR A 97 -13.19 2.91 -4.09
CA THR A 97 -12.34 1.71 -3.92
C THR A 97 -10.91 2.09 -3.52
N VAL A 98 -10.39 3.21 -4.03
CA VAL A 98 -9.09 3.78 -3.65
C VAL A 98 -9.09 4.18 -2.18
N GLY A 99 -10.08 4.96 -1.71
CA GLY A 99 -10.20 5.37 -0.31
C GLY A 99 -10.25 4.17 0.65
N ARG A 100 -10.95 3.10 0.26
CA ARG A 100 -10.93 1.81 0.98
C ARG A 100 -9.54 1.17 1.02
N GLY A 101 -8.81 1.19 -0.09
CA GLY A 101 -7.43 0.74 -0.15
C GLY A 101 -6.50 1.53 0.76
N ARG A 102 -6.69 2.85 0.83
CA ARG A 102 -5.94 3.73 1.75
C ARG A 102 -6.22 3.40 3.21
N ALA A 103 -7.49 3.19 3.56
CA ALA A 103 -7.87 2.73 4.90
C ALA A 103 -7.21 1.40 5.25
N PHE A 104 -7.12 0.48 4.29
CA PHE A 104 -6.46 -0.81 4.47
C PHE A 104 -4.95 -0.67 4.69
N ILE A 105 -4.24 0.16 3.91
CA ILE A 105 -2.81 0.41 4.10
C ILE A 105 -2.55 0.91 5.53
N ARG A 106 -3.33 1.89 5.99
CA ARG A 106 -3.23 2.43 7.36
C ARG A 106 -3.51 1.36 8.42
N PHE A 107 -4.54 0.54 8.21
CA PHE A 107 -4.83 -0.59 9.09
C PHE A 107 -3.62 -1.52 9.20
N CYS A 108 -3.04 -1.94 8.08
CA CYS A 108 -1.88 -2.83 8.07
C CYS A 108 -0.65 -2.21 8.76
N LEU A 109 -0.41 -0.90 8.60
CA LEU A 109 0.67 -0.20 9.30
C LEU A 109 0.46 -0.19 10.82
N ALA A 110 -0.73 0.21 11.29
CA ALA A 110 -1.08 0.22 12.71
C ALA A 110 -0.95 -1.15 13.38
N HIS A 111 -1.14 -2.23 12.60
CA HIS A 111 -1.02 -3.62 13.07
C HIS A 111 0.33 -4.26 12.74
N ARG A 112 1.30 -3.52 12.18
CA ARG A 112 2.64 -4.03 11.79
C ARG A 112 2.59 -5.27 10.90
N GLN A 113 1.70 -5.22 9.90
CA GLN A 113 1.36 -6.35 9.04
C GLN A 113 1.39 -5.97 7.55
N LEU A 114 1.89 -4.79 7.16
CA LEU A 114 1.87 -4.36 5.76
C LEU A 114 2.69 -5.29 4.86
N ALA A 115 3.91 -5.64 5.27
CA ALA A 115 4.77 -6.52 4.49
C ALA A 115 4.19 -7.93 4.37
N ASP A 116 3.77 -8.54 5.48
CA ASP A 116 3.17 -9.87 5.52
C ASP A 116 1.88 -9.94 4.68
N THR A 117 1.03 -8.93 4.82
CA THR A 117 -0.22 -8.83 4.04
C THR A 117 0.07 -8.73 2.55
N LEU A 118 1.03 -7.89 2.15
CA LEU A 118 1.41 -7.75 0.75
C LEU A 118 2.06 -9.03 0.21
N GLN A 119 2.96 -9.66 0.96
CA GLN A 119 3.57 -10.93 0.59
C GLN A 119 2.51 -12.01 0.35
N LEU A 120 1.51 -12.13 1.23
CA LEU A 120 0.38 -13.04 1.05
C LEU A 120 -0.42 -12.72 -0.22
N CYS A 121 -0.63 -11.45 -0.55
CA CYS A 121 -1.32 -11.06 -1.79
C CYS A 121 -0.53 -11.46 -3.05
N LEU A 122 0.78 -11.60 -2.94
CA LEU A 122 1.69 -11.87 -4.05
C LEU A 122 2.02 -13.37 -4.23
N LEU A 123 1.37 -14.27 -3.49
CA LEU A 123 1.59 -15.72 -3.58
C LEU A 123 1.05 -16.39 -4.85
N ASP A 124 0.14 -15.74 -5.59
CA ASP A 124 -0.51 -16.29 -6.79
C ASP A 124 -0.12 -15.47 -8.04
N PRO A 125 0.95 -15.85 -8.76
CA PRO A 125 1.38 -15.15 -9.97
C PRO A 125 0.32 -15.07 -11.06
N GLU A 126 -0.58 -16.05 -11.16
CA GLU A 126 -1.67 -16.03 -12.14
C GLU A 126 -2.70 -14.97 -11.79
N LEU A 127 -3.02 -14.81 -10.50
CA LEU A 127 -3.84 -13.71 -10.04
C LEU A 127 -3.16 -12.37 -10.28
N ILE A 128 -1.87 -12.22 -9.96
CA ILE A 128 -1.14 -10.97 -10.23
C ILE A 128 -1.20 -10.63 -11.73
N ARG A 129 -0.91 -11.58 -12.62
CA ARG A 129 -0.99 -11.38 -14.08
C ARG A 129 -2.39 -11.04 -14.57
N LYS A 130 -3.45 -11.46 -13.88
CA LYS A 130 -4.82 -11.05 -14.21
C LYS A 130 -5.07 -9.58 -13.90
N TRP A 131 -4.44 -9.06 -12.84
CA TRP A 131 -4.65 -7.70 -12.34
C TRP A 131 -3.65 -6.68 -12.87
N TYR A 132 -2.44 -7.11 -13.21
CA TYR A 132 -1.33 -6.24 -13.57
C TYR A 132 -0.77 -6.59 -14.96
N GLY A 133 -0.29 -5.58 -15.67
CA GLY A 133 0.48 -5.70 -16.89
C GLY A 133 1.92 -6.13 -16.62
N SER A 134 2.64 -6.43 -17.69
CA SER A 134 4.00 -6.99 -17.62
C SER A 134 5.06 -6.04 -17.06
N GLN A 135 4.74 -4.75 -16.89
CA GLN A 135 5.65 -3.76 -16.32
C GLN A 135 5.47 -3.61 -14.80
N SER A 136 4.46 -4.24 -14.21
CA SER A 136 4.27 -4.17 -12.76
C SER A 136 5.48 -4.74 -12.01
N PRO A 137 6.00 -4.03 -10.98
CA PRO A 137 7.14 -4.52 -10.21
C PRO A 137 6.81 -5.82 -9.47
N PHE A 138 5.53 -6.13 -9.26
CA PHE A 138 5.07 -7.38 -8.64
C PHE A 138 5.20 -8.61 -9.55
N LEU A 139 5.44 -8.44 -10.85
CA LEU A 139 5.74 -9.52 -11.78
C LEU A 139 7.24 -9.71 -12.04
N CYS A 140 8.09 -8.84 -11.47
CA CYS A 140 9.54 -8.95 -11.51
C CYS A 140 10.03 -9.43 -10.13
N PRO A 141 10.51 -10.68 -9.99
CA PRO A 141 10.90 -11.25 -8.69
C PRO A 141 11.87 -10.37 -7.91
N GLU A 142 12.87 -9.79 -8.58
CA GLU A 142 13.90 -8.96 -7.99
C GLU A 142 13.30 -7.69 -7.38
N LEU A 143 12.45 -6.98 -8.12
CA LEU A 143 11.78 -5.77 -7.63
C LEU A 143 10.74 -6.09 -6.55
N SER A 144 10.01 -7.20 -6.69
CA SER A 144 9.03 -7.63 -5.70
C SER A 144 9.68 -7.97 -4.36
N ILE A 145 10.81 -8.68 -4.38
CA ILE A 145 11.59 -8.98 -3.17
C ILE A 145 12.09 -7.67 -2.55
N ASP A 146 12.67 -6.79 -3.37
CA ASP A 146 13.24 -5.52 -2.92
C ASP A 146 12.19 -4.60 -2.25
N ILE A 147 10.98 -4.54 -2.82
CA ILE A 147 9.84 -3.84 -2.22
C ILE A 147 9.45 -4.49 -0.89
N LEU A 148 9.31 -5.81 -0.84
CA LEU A 148 8.90 -6.52 0.38
C LEU A 148 9.92 -6.36 1.51
N GLU A 149 11.21 -6.52 1.23
CA GLU A 149 12.29 -6.31 2.20
C GLU A 149 12.27 -4.88 2.76
N SER A 150 12.06 -3.89 1.89
CA SER A 150 11.91 -2.49 2.30
C SER A 150 10.71 -2.26 3.21
N LEU A 151 9.63 -3.04 3.08
CA LEU A 151 8.46 -2.93 3.94
C LEU A 151 8.60 -3.74 5.23
N TYR A 152 9.32 -4.87 5.22
CA TYR A 152 9.46 -5.76 6.38
C TYR A 152 10.12 -5.09 7.58
N VAL A 153 11.07 -4.19 7.33
CA VAL A 153 11.73 -3.45 8.42
C VAL A 153 10.75 -2.57 9.20
N LEU A 154 9.62 -2.16 8.60
CA LEU A 154 8.59 -1.37 9.27
C LEU A 154 7.79 -2.17 10.31
N ASN A 155 7.86 -3.51 10.31
CA ASN A 155 7.20 -4.32 11.34
C ASN A 155 7.80 -4.05 12.73
N GLY A 156 9.03 -3.53 12.81
CA GLY A 156 9.64 -3.10 14.08
C GLY A 156 9.14 -1.75 14.59
N VAL A 157 8.40 -0.98 13.78
CA VAL A 157 8.01 0.41 14.09
C VAL A 157 6.59 0.48 14.62
N ALA A 158 6.34 1.31 15.64
CA ALA A 158 5.00 1.60 16.12
C ALA A 158 4.32 2.65 15.21
N PHE A 159 3.07 2.39 14.83
CA PHE A 159 2.22 3.35 14.11
C PHE A 159 0.96 3.59 14.95
N ASP A 160 0.80 4.81 15.47
CA ASP A 160 -0.39 5.25 16.20
C ASP A 160 -1.23 6.14 15.29
N LEU A 161 -2.18 5.51 14.59
CA LEU A 161 -2.91 6.11 13.47
C LEU A 161 -4.41 6.22 13.77
N GLU A 162 -5.02 7.33 13.38
CA GLU A 162 -6.46 7.50 13.38
C GLU A 162 -7.09 6.66 12.26
N LEU A 163 -7.66 5.50 12.59
CA LEU A 163 -8.18 4.57 11.59
C LEU A 163 -9.55 4.98 11.02
N GLN A 164 -10.35 5.77 11.74
CA GLN A 164 -11.75 6.11 11.38
C GLN A 164 -11.87 7.39 10.53
N ARG A 165 -10.93 7.60 9.60
CA ARG A 165 -10.87 8.81 8.76
C ARG A 165 -11.84 8.75 7.59
N SER A 166 -12.61 9.82 7.40
CA SER A 166 -13.59 9.95 6.30
C SER A 166 -13.05 10.65 5.06
N ASP A 167 -11.86 11.26 5.13
CA ASP A 167 -11.26 12.06 4.07
C ASP A 167 -10.35 11.27 3.12
N LEU A 168 -10.19 9.96 3.35
CA LEU A 168 -9.30 9.10 2.56
C LEU A 168 -9.71 8.97 1.09
N ASP A 169 -10.96 9.29 0.73
CA ASP A 169 -11.35 9.39 -0.69
C ASP A 169 -10.63 10.54 -1.42
N GLY A 170 -10.26 11.62 -0.71
CA GLY A 170 -9.71 12.85 -1.29
C GLY A 170 -8.22 12.80 -1.63
N GLY A 171 -7.46 11.88 -1.04
CA GLY A 171 -6.00 11.80 -1.23
C GLY A 171 -5.27 11.60 0.08
N TRP A 172 -3.97 11.30 -0.02
CA TRP A 172 -3.06 11.48 1.11
C TRP A 172 -2.81 12.98 1.31
N PRO A 173 -2.72 13.48 2.56
CA PRO A 173 -2.37 14.87 2.83
C PRO A 173 -1.09 15.26 2.07
N ILE A 174 -1.21 16.27 1.21
CA ILE A 174 -0.09 16.75 0.39
C ILE A 174 0.75 17.71 1.24
N HIS A 175 1.53 17.18 2.17
CA HIS A 175 2.65 17.95 2.72
C HIS A 175 3.82 17.80 1.76
N PHE A 176 3.85 18.69 0.76
CA PHE A 176 4.90 18.95 -0.23
C PHE A 176 5.95 17.83 -0.42
N LEU A 177 5.74 17.01 -1.45
CA LEU A 177 6.82 16.30 -2.15
C LEU A 177 7.67 17.31 -2.96
N ALA A 178 8.18 18.35 -2.30
CA ALA A 178 9.19 19.23 -2.87
C ALA A 178 10.56 18.74 -2.37
N MET A 179 11.15 17.83 -3.13
CA MET A 179 12.61 17.78 -3.31
C MET A 179 12.92 18.27 -4.71
#